data_AF-A0AAD6LT26-F1
#
_entry.id   AF-A0AAD6LT26-F1
#
_cell.length_a   1.000
_cell.length_b   1.000
_cell.length_c   1.000
_cell.angle_alpha   90.00
_cell.angle_beta   90.00
_cell.angle_gamma   90.00
#
_symmetry.space_group_name_H-M   'P 1'
#
loop_
_entity.id
_entity.type
_entity.pdbx_description
1 polymer ?
#
loop_
_entity_poly.entity_id
_entity_poly.type
_entity_poly.pdbx_seq_one_letter_code
_entity_poly.pdbx_strand_id
1 'polypeptide(L)'
;MASKSHFLFFLLLSIFCLKSSSWSLLDTERDYSRWVSWNVNNHQKRAMLVAKSTVQTPGAGGKLVLDGKLRQAEMNSVRVTVSQDGTGDFKTITEAIYSIPPYNTRRIIIAIKPGVYREKIFIPRTVPFVTFLGDSSEPPTITGNDTASVSGKDGKPLRTYQSATVAVDANYFVAINMKFEVRAKSHDQNRLD
;
A
#
# COMPACT_ATOMS: atom_id res chain seq x y z
N MET A 1 -62.29 10.11 -42.80
CA MET A 1 -61.22 11.08 -42.45
C MET A 1 -60.59 10.64 -41.15
N ALA A 2 -59.31 10.30 -41.19
CA ALA A 2 -58.53 9.78 -40.07
C ALA A 2 -57.77 10.91 -39.33
N SER A 3 -57.15 10.54 -38.20
CA SER A 3 -56.13 11.27 -37.42
C SER A 3 -56.70 12.27 -36.39
N LYS A 4 -56.25 12.39 -35.13
CA LYS A 4 -55.07 11.96 -34.35
C LYS A 4 -55.53 11.85 -32.89
N SER A 5 -55.28 10.74 -32.19
CA SER A 5 -54.02 10.35 -31.55
C SER A 5 -53.60 11.26 -30.38
N HIS A 6 -53.82 10.69 -29.19
CA HIS A 6 -53.07 10.81 -27.94
C HIS A 6 -52.15 12.03 -27.78
N PHE A 7 -52.62 13.03 -27.04
CA PHE A 7 -51.74 13.99 -26.39
C PHE A 7 -52.33 14.32 -25.02
N LEU A 8 -51.49 14.28 -23.99
CA LEU A 8 -51.76 14.61 -22.58
C LEU A 8 -52.23 13.47 -21.66
N PHE A 9 -51.57 12.31 -21.73
CA PHE A 9 -51.44 11.42 -20.57
C PHE A 9 -49.98 10.98 -20.39
N PHE A 10 -49.08 11.95 -20.24
CA PHE A 10 -47.71 11.75 -19.77
C PHE A 10 -47.26 12.98 -18.98
N LEU A 11 -47.68 13.06 -17.72
CA LEU A 11 -46.91 13.75 -16.69
C LEU A 11 -46.68 12.76 -15.54
N LEU A 12 -46.23 11.56 -15.91
CA LEU A 12 -45.67 10.57 -14.99
C LEU A 12 -44.27 11.05 -14.58
N LEU A 13 -44.12 11.30 -13.27
CA LEU A 13 -43.00 10.82 -12.48
C LEU A 13 -41.59 11.14 -13.02
N SER A 14 -41.15 12.39 -12.97
CA SER A 14 -39.74 12.72 -13.22
C SER A 14 -39.22 13.90 -12.41
N ILE A 15 -39.38 13.87 -11.10
CA ILE A 15 -38.44 14.56 -10.19
C ILE A 15 -38.11 13.62 -9.02
N PHE A 16 -37.67 12.40 -9.33
CA PHE A 16 -36.63 11.80 -8.50
C PHE A 16 -35.32 12.31 -9.08
N CYS A 17 -34.93 13.52 -8.65
CA CYS A 17 -33.61 14.03 -8.97
C CYS A 17 -32.63 13.00 -8.40
N LEU A 18 -31.97 12.24 -9.29
CA LEU A 18 -30.78 11.49 -8.92
C LEU A 18 -29.89 12.49 -8.19
N LYS A 19 -29.74 12.33 -6.87
CA LYS A 19 -28.56 12.82 -6.20
C LYS A 19 -27.41 12.06 -6.85
N SER A 20 -26.85 12.63 -7.92
CA SER A 20 -25.49 12.31 -8.29
C SER A 20 -24.69 12.63 -7.04
N SER A 21 -24.30 11.59 -6.32
CA SER A 21 -23.24 11.70 -5.35
C SER A 21 -22.02 12.12 -6.17
N SER A 22 -21.80 13.43 -6.33
CA SER A 22 -20.53 13.94 -6.79
C SER A 22 -19.58 13.72 -5.63
N TRP A 23 -18.95 12.54 -5.63
CA TRP A 23 -17.87 12.24 -4.72
C TRP A 23 -16.78 13.27 -4.99
N SER A 24 -16.63 14.25 -4.11
CA SER A 24 -15.63 15.29 -4.29
C SER A 24 -14.25 14.70 -3.95
N LEU A 25 -13.24 14.97 -4.78
CA LEU A 25 -11.87 14.51 -4.51
C LEU A 25 -11.37 14.99 -3.13
N LEU A 26 -11.84 16.15 -2.68
CA LEU A 26 -11.58 16.70 -1.35
C LEU A 26 -12.17 15.87 -0.21
N ASP A 27 -13.29 15.16 -0.42
CA ASP A 27 -13.81 14.22 0.58
C ASP A 27 -12.96 12.95 0.61
N THR A 28 -12.51 12.45 -0.55
CA THR A 28 -11.63 11.28 -0.61
C THR A 28 -10.25 11.52 0.01
N GLU A 29 -9.65 12.70 -0.21
CA GLU A 29 -8.37 13.07 0.42
C GLU A 29 -8.50 13.24 1.93
N ARG A 30 -9.60 13.80 2.41
CA ARG A 30 -9.88 13.93 3.86
C ARG A 30 -10.11 12.58 4.52
N ASP A 31 -10.88 11.70 3.89
CA ASP A 31 -11.15 10.36 4.42
C ASP A 31 -9.88 9.50 4.43
N TYR A 32 -9.05 9.60 3.38
CA TYR A 32 -7.73 8.97 3.36
C TYR A 32 -6.84 9.48 4.48
N SER A 33 -6.74 10.81 4.65
CA SER A 33 -5.90 11.42 5.69
C SER A 33 -6.33 10.99 7.10
N ARG A 34 -7.64 10.98 7.36
CA ARG A 34 -8.19 10.47 8.64
C ARG A 34 -7.85 9.00 8.86
N TRP A 35 -8.01 8.16 7.83
CA TRP A 35 -7.71 6.74 7.90
C TRP A 35 -6.22 6.48 8.17
N VAL A 36 -5.32 7.25 7.54
CA VAL A 36 -3.86 7.16 7.78
C VAL A 36 -3.53 7.54 9.23
N SER A 37 -4.01 8.70 9.71
CA SER A 37 -3.77 9.13 11.10
C SER A 37 -4.32 8.13 12.11
N TRP A 38 -5.50 7.55 11.84
CA TRP A 38 -6.08 6.51 12.69
C TRP A 38 -5.20 5.26 12.74
N ASN A 39 -4.72 4.77 11.59
CA ASN A 39 -3.87 3.58 11.55
C ASN A 39 -2.55 3.76 12.29
N VAL A 40 -1.87 4.91 12.09
CA VAL A 40 -0.61 5.21 12.77
C VAL A 40 -0.81 5.26 14.28
N ASN A 41 -1.86 5.95 14.75
CA ASN A 41 -2.18 6.02 16.17
C ASN A 41 -2.52 4.65 16.75
N ASN A 42 -3.27 3.82 16.02
CA ASN A 42 -3.61 2.48 16.48
C ASN A 42 -2.37 1.57 16.55
N HIS A 43 -1.47 1.66 15.57
CA HIS A 43 -0.21 0.93 15.61
C HIS A 43 0.64 1.32 16.82
N GLN A 44 0.81 2.62 17.09
CA GLN A 44 1.55 3.11 18.26
C GLN A 44 0.93 2.63 19.57
N LYS A 45 -0.40 2.72 19.71
CA LYS A 45 -1.12 2.21 20.89
C LYS A 45 -0.88 0.71 21.10
N ARG A 46 -0.98 -0.09 20.04
CA ARG A 46 -0.75 -1.54 20.12
C ARG A 46 0.70 -1.87 20.45
N ALA A 47 1.67 -1.16 19.88
CA ALA A 47 3.09 -1.31 20.22
C ALA A 47 3.36 -1.01 21.70
N MET A 48 2.78 0.09 22.23
CA MET A 48 2.88 0.43 23.65
C MET A 48 2.22 -0.60 24.57
N LEU A 49 1.04 -1.14 24.19
CA LEU A 49 0.37 -2.18 24.96
C LEU A 49 1.21 -3.47 25.01
N VAL A 50 1.81 -3.88 23.90
CA VAL A 50 2.72 -5.04 23.83
C VAL A 50 3.96 -4.80 24.69
N ALA A 51 4.54 -3.60 24.65
CA ALA A 51 5.67 -3.24 25.52
C ALA A 51 5.28 -3.27 27.00
N LYS A 52 4.10 -2.74 27.36
CA LYS A 52 3.60 -2.71 28.74
C LYS A 52 3.26 -4.10 29.27
N SER A 53 2.68 -4.98 28.45
CA SER A 53 2.43 -6.38 28.82
C SER A 53 3.70 -7.22 28.96
N THR A 54 4.82 -6.78 28.36
CA THR A 54 6.12 -7.47 28.48
C THR A 54 6.79 -7.22 29.84
N VAL A 55 6.40 -6.16 30.58
CA VAL A 55 7.04 -5.75 31.84
C VAL A 55 6.30 -6.26 33.09
N GLN A 56 5.08 -6.77 32.95
CA GLN A 56 4.27 -7.24 34.08
C GLN A 56 3.80 -8.68 33.82
N THR A 57 4.44 -9.68 34.43
CA THR A 57 3.81 -10.78 35.20
C THR A 57 4.86 -11.85 35.58
N PRO A 58 5.31 -11.94 36.85
CA PRO A 58 5.77 -13.19 37.42
C PRO A 58 4.54 -14.03 37.81
N GLY A 59 4.28 -15.13 37.10
CA GLY A 59 3.46 -16.23 37.65
C GLY A 59 2.01 -16.44 37.20
N ALA A 60 1.60 -16.13 35.96
CA ALA A 60 0.27 -16.54 35.46
C ALA A 60 0.28 -17.15 34.04
N GLY A 61 0.37 -18.48 33.99
CA GLY A 61 -0.43 -19.46 33.22
C GLY A 61 -1.02 -19.24 31.82
N GLY A 62 -0.76 -18.14 31.11
CA GLY A 62 -1.21 -17.94 29.73
C GLY A 62 -0.02 -17.65 28.83
N LYS A 63 0.55 -18.68 28.20
CA LYS A 63 1.70 -18.53 27.29
C LYS A 63 1.26 -17.83 26.01
N LEU A 64 1.09 -16.50 26.04
CA LEU A 64 1.36 -15.67 24.87
C LEU A 64 2.82 -15.94 24.54
N VAL A 65 3.08 -16.85 23.59
CA VAL A 65 4.41 -17.06 23.06
C VAL A 65 4.77 -15.75 22.36
N LEU A 66 5.41 -14.84 23.10
CA LEU A 66 6.11 -13.71 22.53
C LEU A 66 6.99 -14.28 21.44
N ASP A 67 6.80 -13.79 20.22
CA ASP A 67 7.58 -14.22 19.08
C ASP A 67 9.06 -13.89 19.32
N GLY A 68 9.80 -14.91 19.73
CA GLY A 68 11.21 -14.76 20.09
C GLY A 68 12.07 -14.33 18.91
N LYS A 69 11.68 -14.72 17.68
CA LYS A 69 12.39 -14.31 16.46
C LYS A 69 12.17 -12.83 16.18
N LEU A 70 10.91 -12.37 16.29
CA LEU A 70 10.60 -10.95 16.16
C LEU A 70 11.36 -10.13 17.20
N ARG A 71 11.33 -10.53 18.48
CA ARG A 71 12.06 -9.83 19.55
C ARG A 71 13.55 -9.74 19.26
N GLN A 72 14.17 -10.84 18.85
CA GLN A 72 15.58 -10.87 18.49
C GLN A 72 15.90 -9.95 17.30
N ALA A 73 15.01 -9.92 16.29
CA ALA A 73 15.17 -9.05 15.14
C ALA A 73 15.10 -7.56 15.51
N GLU A 74 14.20 -7.16 16.42
CA GLU A 74 14.12 -5.76 16.90
C GLU A 74 15.35 -5.34 17.69
N MET A 75 15.92 -6.23 18.51
CA MET A 75 17.06 -5.90 19.37
C MET A 75 18.32 -5.50 18.60
N ASN A 76 18.41 -5.86 17.31
CA ASN A 76 19.56 -5.57 16.48
C ASN A 76 19.15 -5.01 15.11
N SER A 77 18.26 -4.01 15.11
CA SER A 77 17.78 -3.37 13.88
C SER A 77 18.88 -2.59 13.16
N VAL A 78 18.92 -2.68 11.83
CA VAL A 78 19.74 -1.87 10.93
C VAL A 78 18.86 -0.88 10.21
N ARG A 79 19.37 0.33 9.97
CA ARG A 79 18.71 1.32 9.12
C ARG A 79 19.57 1.61 7.89
N VAL A 80 18.93 1.64 6.72
CA VAL A 80 19.51 2.09 5.44
C VAL A 80 18.58 3.11 4.80
N THR A 81 19.11 3.99 3.96
CA THR A 81 18.39 5.10 3.34
C THR A 81 18.33 4.92 1.83
N VAL A 82 17.15 5.11 1.25
CA VAL A 82 16.94 5.15 -0.20
C VAL A 82 16.64 6.59 -0.61
N SER A 83 17.37 7.11 -1.59
CA SER A 83 17.12 8.45 -2.15
C SER A 83 17.46 8.52 -3.64
N GLN A 84 16.50 8.98 -4.45
CA GLN A 84 16.68 9.08 -5.92
C GLN A 84 17.74 10.10 -6.33
N ASP A 85 18.02 11.10 -5.48
CA ASP A 85 19.08 12.11 -5.67
C ASP A 85 20.50 11.60 -5.37
N GLY A 86 20.63 10.35 -4.88
CA GLY A 86 21.92 9.75 -4.52
C GLY A 86 22.49 10.16 -3.15
N THR A 87 21.73 10.88 -2.32
CA THR A 87 22.16 11.25 -0.95
C THR A 87 21.89 10.18 0.10
N GLY A 88 21.33 9.03 -0.30
CA GLY A 88 21.11 7.85 0.56
C GLY A 88 22.14 6.74 0.28
N ASP A 89 22.03 5.65 1.04
CA ASP A 89 22.85 4.44 0.84
C ASP A 89 22.55 3.76 -0.50
N PHE A 90 21.30 3.85 -0.97
CA PHE A 90 20.84 3.30 -2.24
C PHE A 90 20.05 4.34 -3.03
N LYS A 91 20.02 4.19 -4.37
CA LYS A 91 19.20 5.04 -5.24
C LYS A 91 17.79 4.49 -5.42
N THR A 92 17.65 3.17 -5.37
CA THR A 92 16.39 2.46 -5.60
C THR A 92 15.99 1.60 -4.41
N ILE A 93 14.69 1.30 -4.30
CA ILE A 93 14.17 0.42 -3.24
C ILE A 93 14.61 -1.03 -3.52
N THR A 94 14.65 -1.42 -4.80
CA THR A 94 15.08 -2.76 -5.22
C THR A 94 16.53 -3.06 -4.82
N GLU A 95 17.45 -2.11 -5.02
CA GLU A 95 18.85 -2.27 -4.59
C GLU A 95 18.96 -2.47 -3.07
N ALA A 96 18.21 -1.70 -2.29
CA ALA A 96 18.20 -1.83 -0.84
C ALA A 96 17.72 -3.22 -0.40
N ILE A 97 16.67 -3.77 -1.03
CA ILE A 97 16.19 -5.13 -0.75
C ILE A 97 17.26 -6.17 -1.12
N TYR A 98 17.91 -6.04 -2.28
CA TYR A 98 18.93 -7.00 -2.74
C TYR A 98 20.22 -6.97 -1.93
N SER A 99 20.48 -5.90 -1.18
CA SER A 99 21.57 -5.87 -0.21
C SER A 99 21.32 -6.74 1.03
N ILE A 100 20.08 -7.16 1.27
CA ILE A 100 19.73 -7.95 2.45
C ILE A 100 20.10 -9.42 2.20
N PRO A 101 20.92 -10.04 3.06
CA PRO A 101 21.27 -11.44 2.90
C PRO A 101 20.03 -12.34 3.11
N PRO A 102 19.93 -13.46 2.39
CA PRO A 102 18.87 -14.43 2.63
C PRO A 102 18.96 -14.98 4.06
N TYR A 103 17.81 -15.39 4.60
CA TYR A 103 17.62 -15.84 5.98
C TYR A 103 17.97 -14.78 7.03
N ASN A 104 17.75 -13.51 6.69
CA ASN A 104 17.95 -12.37 7.58
C ASN A 104 17.26 -12.57 8.94
N THR A 105 17.98 -12.27 10.02
CA THR A 105 17.52 -12.42 11.41
C THR A 105 17.36 -11.08 12.14
N ARG A 106 17.61 -9.96 11.45
CA ARG A 106 17.63 -8.61 12.01
C ARG A 106 16.54 -7.77 11.37
N ARG A 107 15.93 -6.83 12.11
CA ARG A 107 15.07 -5.84 11.44
C ARG A 107 15.90 -4.97 10.51
N ILE A 108 15.54 -4.91 9.22
CA ILE A 108 16.13 -3.96 8.28
C ILE A 108 15.10 -2.87 7.98
N ILE A 109 15.40 -1.65 8.42
CA ILE A 109 14.57 -0.46 8.20
C ILE A 109 15.12 0.27 6.97
N ILE A 110 14.38 0.18 5.88
CA ILE A 110 14.62 0.92 4.65
C ILE A 110 13.86 2.24 4.76
N ALA A 111 14.60 3.31 5.10
CA ALA A 111 14.10 4.66 5.17
C ALA A 111 14.06 5.26 3.76
N ILE A 112 12.86 5.51 3.24
CA ILE A 112 12.65 5.92 1.86
C ILE A 112 12.33 7.42 1.87
N LYS A 113 13.19 8.23 1.25
CA LYS A 113 12.96 9.68 1.15
C LYS A 113 11.74 10.00 0.26
N PRO A 114 11.13 11.18 0.42
CA PRO A 114 10.03 11.61 -0.44
C PRO A 114 10.38 11.50 -1.93
N GLY A 115 9.41 11.07 -2.73
CA GLY A 115 9.60 10.84 -4.16
C GLY A 115 8.60 9.86 -4.76
N VAL A 116 8.67 9.73 -6.08
CA VAL A 116 7.87 8.76 -6.85
C VAL A 116 8.81 7.69 -7.41
N TYR A 117 8.71 6.51 -6.83
CA TYR A 117 9.50 5.33 -7.15
C TYR A 117 8.75 4.46 -8.16
N ARG A 118 9.17 4.52 -9.42
CA ARG A 118 8.60 3.70 -10.52
C ARG A 118 9.30 2.36 -10.58
N GLU A 119 9.01 1.50 -9.61
CA GLU A 119 9.68 0.21 -9.43
C GLU A 119 8.66 -0.91 -9.22
N LYS A 120 8.98 -2.11 -9.70
CA LYS A 120 8.27 -3.33 -9.36
C LYS A 120 8.99 -4.02 -8.21
N ILE A 121 8.37 -4.03 -7.05
CA ILE A 121 8.98 -4.51 -5.82
C ILE A 121 8.53 -5.94 -5.53
N PHE A 122 9.50 -6.81 -5.29
CA PHE A 122 9.27 -8.15 -4.77
C PHE A 122 10.15 -8.41 -3.55
N ILE A 123 9.53 -8.74 -2.41
CA ILE A 123 10.24 -9.10 -1.19
C ILE A 123 10.06 -10.61 -0.97
N PRO A 124 11.07 -11.45 -1.30
CA PRO A 124 10.93 -12.89 -1.22
C PRO A 124 10.81 -13.38 0.23
N ARG A 125 10.21 -14.56 0.42
CA ARG A 125 10.08 -15.22 1.74
C ARG A 125 11.40 -15.33 2.51
N THR A 126 12.52 -15.41 1.79
CA THR A 126 13.87 -15.57 2.34
C THR A 126 14.41 -14.31 3.01
N VAL A 127 13.77 -13.14 2.88
CA VAL A 127 14.22 -11.88 3.51
C VAL A 127 13.15 -11.34 4.49
N PRO A 128 12.95 -11.98 5.66
CA PRO A 128 11.99 -11.50 6.65
C PRO A 128 12.47 -10.24 7.38
N PHE A 129 11.59 -9.64 8.18
CA PHE A 129 11.86 -8.48 9.05
C PHE A 129 12.24 -7.18 8.33
N VAL A 130 11.71 -6.97 7.12
CA VAL A 130 11.90 -5.73 6.36
C VAL A 130 10.86 -4.68 6.75
N THR A 131 11.30 -3.46 6.99
CA THR A 131 10.42 -2.30 7.21
C THR A 131 10.67 -1.26 6.13
N PHE A 132 9.63 -0.86 5.42
CA PHE A 132 9.63 0.39 4.67
C PHE A 132 9.14 1.52 5.56
N LEU A 133 9.93 2.59 5.63
CA LEU A 133 9.63 3.75 6.46
C LEU A 133 9.76 5.02 5.63
N GLY A 134 8.61 5.62 5.31
CA GLY A 134 8.55 6.94 4.69
C GLY A 134 8.41 8.08 5.69
N ASP A 135 8.57 9.29 5.19
CA ASP A 135 8.27 10.51 5.94
C ASP A 135 6.75 10.65 6.16
N SER A 136 6.31 11.04 7.35
CA SER A 136 4.89 11.20 7.65
C SER A 136 4.25 12.42 6.98
N SER A 137 5.03 13.47 6.75
CA SER A 137 4.57 14.72 6.12
C SER A 137 4.54 14.59 4.60
N GLU A 138 5.50 13.88 4.02
CA GLU A 138 5.57 13.61 2.59
C GLU A 138 5.85 12.13 2.28
N PRO A 139 4.84 11.25 2.41
CA PRO A 139 5.00 9.82 2.16
C PRO A 139 5.44 9.53 0.72
N PRO A 140 6.54 8.76 0.52
CA PRO A 140 6.95 8.33 -0.82
C PRO A 140 5.92 7.39 -1.45
N THR A 141 5.85 7.44 -2.78
CA THR A 141 4.91 6.65 -3.57
C THR A 141 5.65 5.62 -4.41
N ILE A 142 5.35 4.34 -4.22
CA ILE A 142 5.75 3.29 -5.14
C ILE A 142 4.64 3.10 -6.16
N THR A 143 4.97 3.22 -7.44
CA THR A 143 3.98 3.15 -8.52
C THR A 143 4.40 2.24 -9.65
N GLY A 144 3.44 1.47 -10.16
CA GLY A 144 3.57 0.64 -11.35
C GLY A 144 2.45 0.91 -12.35
N ASN A 145 2.67 0.47 -13.59
CA ASN A 145 1.71 0.56 -14.70
C ASN A 145 1.31 -0.81 -15.26
N ASP A 146 1.74 -1.89 -14.61
CA ASP A 146 1.36 -3.25 -14.99
C ASP A 146 -0.14 -3.45 -14.76
N THR A 147 -0.86 -3.80 -15.82
CA THR A 147 -2.27 -4.24 -15.75
C THR A 147 -2.35 -5.71 -16.12
N ALA A 148 -3.37 -6.43 -15.65
CA ALA A 148 -3.54 -7.87 -15.91
C ALA A 148 -3.69 -8.22 -17.41
N SER A 149 -3.88 -7.21 -18.25
CA SER A 149 -3.99 -7.33 -19.71
C SER A 149 -2.66 -7.08 -20.43
N VAL A 150 -1.62 -6.60 -19.74
CA VAL A 150 -0.29 -6.38 -20.34
C VAL A 150 0.34 -7.75 -20.59
N SER A 151 0.88 -7.96 -21.79
CA SER A 151 1.65 -9.16 -22.08
C SER A 151 2.90 -9.22 -21.22
N GLY A 152 3.04 -10.28 -20.43
CA GLY A 152 4.27 -10.65 -19.74
C GLY A 152 5.39 -10.99 -20.73
N LYS A 153 6.58 -11.28 -20.20
CA LYS A 153 7.78 -11.60 -21.01
C LYS A 153 7.60 -12.85 -21.90
N ASP A 154 6.61 -13.67 -21.60
CA ASP A 154 6.22 -14.88 -22.32
C ASP A 154 5.12 -14.62 -23.38
N GLY A 155 4.74 -13.36 -23.59
CA GLY A 155 3.69 -12.97 -24.54
C GLY A 155 2.26 -13.25 -24.06
N LYS A 156 2.08 -13.76 -22.84
CA LYS A 156 0.76 -14.04 -22.24
C LYS A 156 0.33 -12.90 -21.33
N PRO A 157 -0.98 -12.63 -21.16
CA PRO A 157 -1.43 -11.61 -20.21
C PRO A 157 -0.88 -11.86 -18.80
N LEU A 158 -0.34 -10.83 -18.15
CA LEU A 158 0.04 -10.88 -16.75
C LEU A 158 -1.19 -11.32 -15.94
N ARG A 159 -1.17 -12.50 -15.33
CA ARG A 159 -2.27 -12.92 -14.47
C ARG A 159 -2.39 -11.97 -13.27
N THR A 160 -3.55 -11.87 -12.61
CA THR A 160 -3.83 -10.92 -11.52
C THR A 160 -2.75 -10.88 -10.41
N TYR A 161 -2.13 -12.02 -10.10
CA TYR A 161 -1.04 -12.08 -9.13
C TYR A 161 0.24 -11.35 -9.60
N GLN A 162 0.50 -11.35 -10.90
CA GLN A 162 1.72 -10.81 -11.50
C GLN A 162 1.64 -9.31 -11.82
N SER A 163 0.46 -8.68 -11.72
CA SER A 163 0.29 -7.23 -11.92
C SER A 163 0.54 -6.40 -10.66
N ALA A 164 0.91 -7.03 -9.54
CA ALA A 164 1.21 -6.30 -8.30
C ALA A 164 2.45 -5.40 -8.49
N THR A 165 2.30 -4.12 -8.14
CA THR A 165 3.42 -3.16 -8.05
C THR A 165 4.36 -3.50 -6.89
N VAL A 166 3.80 -3.98 -5.78
CA VAL A 166 4.54 -4.48 -4.63
C VAL A 166 3.98 -5.85 -4.24
N ALA A 167 4.83 -6.87 -4.25
CA ALA A 167 4.53 -8.21 -3.81
C ALA A 167 5.45 -8.58 -2.63
N VAL A 168 4.86 -9.08 -1.54
CA VAL A 168 5.59 -9.40 -0.31
C VAL A 168 5.24 -10.82 0.14
N ASP A 169 6.23 -11.70 0.05
CA ASP A 169 6.16 -13.07 0.56
C ASP A 169 6.88 -13.24 1.92
N ALA A 170 7.62 -12.20 2.33
CA ALA A 170 8.38 -12.17 3.57
C ALA A 170 7.50 -12.09 4.82
N ASN A 171 7.88 -12.83 5.86
CA ASN A 171 7.28 -12.69 7.18
C ASN A 171 7.77 -11.40 7.86
N TYR A 172 6.92 -10.83 8.73
CA TYR A 172 7.24 -9.65 9.53
C TYR A 172 7.58 -8.39 8.72
N PHE A 173 7.02 -8.28 7.51
CA PHE A 173 7.09 -7.04 6.74
C PHE A 173 6.26 -5.94 7.39
N VAL A 174 6.77 -4.72 7.37
CA VAL A 174 6.07 -3.52 7.84
C VAL A 174 6.23 -2.41 6.81
N ALA A 175 5.16 -1.67 6.53
CA ALA A 175 5.24 -0.42 5.77
C ALA A 175 4.59 0.70 6.58
N ILE A 176 5.32 1.78 6.80
CA ILE A 176 4.88 2.94 7.58
C ILE A 176 5.04 4.18 6.72
N ASN A 177 3.98 4.99 6.64
CA ASN A 177 3.94 6.23 5.85
C ASN A 177 4.39 6.00 4.39
N MET A 178 3.79 5.01 3.74
CA MET A 178 4.04 4.68 2.34
C MET A 178 2.77 4.83 1.52
N LYS A 179 2.88 5.23 0.26
CA LYS A 179 1.81 5.16 -0.73
C LYS A 179 2.13 4.08 -1.75
N PHE A 180 1.15 3.23 -2.05
CA PHE A 180 1.26 2.21 -3.10
C PHE A 180 0.16 2.48 -4.12
N GLU A 181 0.54 2.67 -5.38
CA GLU A 181 -0.39 3.06 -6.44
C GLU A 181 -0.20 2.21 -7.70
N VAL A 182 -1.30 1.72 -8.26
CA VAL A 182 -1.32 1.11 -9.60
C VAL A 182 -1.98 2.11 -10.55
N ARG A 183 -1.24 2.62 -11.55
CA ARG A 183 -1.81 3.48 -12.60
C ARG A 183 -2.15 2.64 -13.83
N ALA A 184 -3.39 2.17 -13.89
CA ALA A 184 -3.92 1.58 -15.12
C ALA A 184 -4.17 2.70 -16.15
N LYS A 185 -3.81 2.47 -17.43
CA LYS A 185 -4.23 3.37 -18.50
C LYS A 185 -5.73 3.18 -18.76
N SER A 186 -6.52 4.24 -18.75
CA SER A 186 -7.91 4.20 -19.21
C SER A 186 -7.93 3.98 -20.72
N HIS A 187 -8.61 2.93 -21.17
CA HIS A 187 -8.99 2.75 -22.58
C HIS A 187 -10.18 3.67 -22.89
N ASP A 188 -9.96 4.96 -23.10
CA ASP A 188 -11.03 5.84 -23.59
C ASP A 188 -10.49 7.02 -24.41
N GLN A 189 -9.69 6.70 -25.44
CA GLN A 189 -9.20 7.69 -26.41
C GLN A 189 -9.49 7.26 -27.86
N ASN A 190 -10.61 6.59 -28.12
CA ASN A 190 -11.02 6.22 -29.49
C ASN A 190 -12.55 6.14 -29.69
N ARG A 191 -13.32 7.00 -29.01
CA ARG A 191 -14.76 7.12 -29.24
C ARG A 191 -15.14 8.56 -29.61
N LEU A 192 -14.45 9.15 -30.58
CA LEU A 192 -14.91 10.33 -31.33
C LEU A 192 -14.16 10.41 -32.67
N ASP A 193 -14.59 9.57 -33.61
CA ASP A 193 -14.38 9.70 -35.06
C ASP A 193 -15.39 8.82 -35.81
#